data_AF-A0A0F6MSX6-F1
#
_entry.id   AF-A0A0F6MSX6-F1
#
_cell.length_a   1.000
_cell.length_b   1.000
_cell.length_c   1.000
_cell.angle_alpha   90.00
_cell.angle_beta   90.00
_cell.angle_gamma   90.00
#
_symmetry.space_group_name_H-M   'P 1'
#
loop_
_entity.id
_entity.type
_entity.pdbx_description
1 polymer ?
#
loop_
_entity_poly.entity_id
_entity_poly.type
_entity_poly.pdbx_seq_one_letter_code
_entity_poly.pdbx_strand_id
1 'polypeptide(L)'
;MINWKEYESGIYFLYNKLINKGYPNLKIEKDQKIKGKSGLLHEIDAVISFDLLNKKRLMLIECKNFSKRKVEKSDIMILHSKVNDINSSFGIIVTTKGFQTGAKEYADYFGITTLVISELSIIIESSKQTLKVVLPDEYDLPKPFYTIMYIKNGENTGSYKMIKSQEKYAFMLFLSKKEASKCLQKDEKIFPVTLAHLKIICRYSEKFNKGIIVFFGYAEEGISLSSNQLRELYIN
;
A
#
# COMPACT_ATOMS: atom_id res chain seq x y z
N MET A 1 -0.02 -3.36 29.64
CA MET A 1 -0.37 -3.94 28.33
C MET A 1 -1.69 -3.33 27.94
N ILE A 2 -1.70 -2.61 26.84
CA ILE A 2 -2.95 -2.06 26.30
C ILE A 2 -3.86 -3.22 25.85
N ASN A 3 -5.16 -3.08 26.09
CA ASN A 3 -6.11 -4.07 25.60
C ASN A 3 -6.31 -3.95 24.08
N TRP A 4 -7.07 -4.87 23.48
CA TRP A 4 -7.24 -4.90 22.02
C TRP A 4 -7.96 -3.67 21.46
N LYS A 5 -8.97 -3.14 22.17
CA LYS A 5 -9.69 -1.91 21.76
C LYS A 5 -8.83 -0.66 21.87
N GLU A 6 -8.00 -0.58 22.92
CA GLU A 6 -7.03 0.50 23.09
C GLU A 6 -5.98 0.46 21.97
N TYR A 7 -5.55 -0.73 21.56
CA TYR A 7 -4.64 -0.89 20.43
C TYR A 7 -5.28 -0.42 19.12
N GLU A 8 -6.49 -0.86 18.80
CA GLU A 8 -7.24 -0.41 17.63
C GLU A 8 -7.41 1.11 17.61
N SER A 9 -7.80 1.69 18.75
CA SER A 9 -7.95 3.13 18.90
C SER A 9 -6.63 3.86 18.70
N GLY A 10 -5.52 3.27 19.17
CA GLY A 10 -4.17 3.78 18.97
C GLY A 10 -3.73 3.76 17.51
N ILE A 11 -3.98 2.65 16.80
CA ILE A 11 -3.70 2.55 15.36
C ILE A 11 -4.55 3.55 14.58
N TYR A 12 -5.84 3.66 14.88
CA TYR A 12 -6.72 4.67 14.28
C TYR A 12 -6.16 6.08 14.51
N PHE A 13 -5.78 6.42 15.74
CA PHE A 13 -5.23 7.73 16.08
C PHE A 13 -3.95 8.05 15.30
N LEU A 14 -3.03 7.08 15.22
CA LEU A 14 -1.79 7.20 14.44
C LEU A 14 -2.08 7.53 12.98
N TYR A 15 -2.87 6.69 12.30
CA TYR A 15 -3.21 6.92 10.89
C TYR A 15 -3.99 8.21 10.67
N ASN A 16 -4.95 8.53 11.54
CA ASN A 16 -5.69 9.80 11.46
C ASN A 16 -4.75 11.01 11.57
N LYS A 17 -3.76 10.96 12.46
CA LYS A 17 -2.78 12.03 12.64
C LYS A 17 -1.85 12.16 11.42
N LEU A 18 -1.43 11.06 10.80
CA LEU A 18 -0.65 11.08 9.56
C LEU A 18 -1.46 11.68 8.40
N ILE A 19 -2.71 11.25 8.26
CA ILE A 19 -3.63 11.75 7.23
C ILE A 19 -3.81 13.27 7.34
N ASN A 20 -4.12 13.76 8.54
CA ASN A 20 -4.33 15.20 8.79
C ASN A 20 -3.07 16.06 8.60
N LYS A 21 -1.87 15.47 8.52
CA LYS A 21 -0.60 16.21 8.36
C LYS A 21 -0.07 16.27 6.92
N GLY A 22 -0.57 15.46 6.00
CA GLY A 22 -0.01 15.40 4.65
C GLY A 22 -0.85 14.69 3.60
N TYR A 23 -2.03 14.18 3.94
CA TYR A 23 -2.90 13.43 3.03
C TYR A 23 -4.37 13.81 3.19
N PRO A 24 -4.75 15.08 2.99
CA PRO A 24 -6.12 15.55 3.25
C PRO A 24 -7.20 14.85 2.42
N ASN A 25 -6.84 14.17 1.33
CA ASN A 25 -7.74 13.41 0.46
C ASN A 25 -8.03 11.98 0.97
N LEU A 26 -7.39 11.55 2.05
CA LEU A 26 -7.65 10.27 2.69
C LEU A 26 -8.63 10.48 3.84
N LYS A 27 -9.57 9.56 3.99
CA LYS A 27 -10.51 9.54 5.12
C LYS A 27 -10.38 8.21 5.86
N ILE A 28 -10.11 8.26 7.15
CA ILE A 28 -10.09 7.08 8.02
C ILE A 28 -11.35 6.99 8.87
N GLU A 29 -11.95 5.81 8.90
CA GLU A 29 -13.13 5.48 9.70
C GLU A 29 -12.86 4.20 10.49
N LYS A 30 -13.34 4.13 11.74
CA LYS A 30 -13.17 2.96 12.61
C LYS A 30 -14.45 2.12 12.68
N ASP A 31 -14.33 0.86 13.09
CA ASP A 31 -15.45 -0.03 13.40
C ASP A 31 -16.47 -0.12 12.25
N GLN A 32 -15.97 -0.28 11.02
CA GLN A 32 -16.81 -0.21 9.82
C GLN A 32 -17.45 -1.55 9.48
N LYS A 33 -18.72 -1.50 9.03
CA LYS A 33 -19.42 -2.64 8.44
C LYS A 33 -19.57 -2.42 6.95
N ILE A 34 -18.88 -3.25 6.15
CA ILE A 34 -18.88 -3.13 4.69
C ILE A 34 -19.58 -4.34 4.09
N LYS A 35 -20.57 -4.09 3.25
CA LYS A 35 -21.25 -5.15 2.49
C LYS A 35 -20.36 -5.59 1.32
N GLY A 36 -20.00 -6.86 1.30
CA GLY A 36 -19.27 -7.48 0.19
C GLY A 36 -20.17 -7.84 -0.99
N LYS A 37 -19.56 -8.26 -2.10
CA LYS A 37 -20.26 -8.72 -3.31
C LYS A 37 -21.07 -10.01 -3.06
N SER A 38 -20.69 -10.81 -2.07
CA SER A 38 -21.49 -11.94 -1.58
C SER A 38 -22.83 -11.53 -0.92
N GLY A 39 -22.99 -10.24 -0.60
CA GLY A 39 -24.12 -9.73 0.17
C GLY A 39 -23.93 -9.78 1.69
N LEU A 40 -22.86 -10.41 2.18
CA LEU A 40 -22.53 -10.47 3.61
C LEU A 40 -21.91 -9.16 4.11
N LEU A 41 -22.10 -8.86 5.39
CA LEU A 41 -21.46 -7.74 6.07
C LEU A 41 -20.15 -8.20 6.70
N HIS A 42 -19.07 -7.47 6.41
CA HIS A 42 -17.77 -7.66 7.03
C HIS A 42 -17.48 -6.52 8.01
N GLU A 43 -17.13 -6.88 9.23
CA GLU A 43 -16.60 -5.92 10.21
C GLU A 43 -15.11 -5.71 9.96
N ILE A 44 -14.68 -4.44 9.96
CA ILE A 44 -13.30 -4.02 9.71
C ILE A 44 -12.92 -2.98 10.77
N ASP A 45 -11.83 -3.22 11.49
CA ASP A 45 -11.42 -2.41 12.64
C ASP A 45 -11.14 -0.94 12.24
N ALA A 46 -10.45 -0.73 11.11
CA ALA A 46 -10.32 0.59 10.50
C ALA A 46 -10.27 0.52 8.98
N VAL A 47 -10.83 1.52 8.32
CA VAL A 47 -10.88 1.64 6.86
C VAL A 47 -10.35 3.00 6.47
N ILE A 48 -9.32 3.03 5.64
CA ILE A 48 -8.91 4.24 4.94
C ILE A 48 -9.53 4.22 3.55
N SER A 49 -10.34 5.23 3.26
CA SER A 49 -10.90 5.45 1.93
C SER A 49 -10.20 6.62 1.26
N PHE A 50 -9.99 6.50 -0.04
CA PHE A 50 -9.41 7.53 -0.87
C PHE A 50 -9.85 7.35 -2.31
N ASP A 51 -9.90 8.44 -3.04
CA ASP A 51 -10.15 8.39 -4.48
C ASP A 51 -8.83 8.21 -5.21
N LEU A 52 -8.80 7.15 -6.01
CA LEU A 52 -7.71 6.89 -6.94
C LEU A 52 -8.37 6.65 -8.29
N LEU A 53 -8.10 7.53 -9.26
CA LEU A 53 -8.58 7.39 -10.64
C LEU A 53 -10.11 7.50 -10.77
N ASN A 54 -10.71 8.46 -10.06
CA ASN A 54 -12.17 8.63 -9.97
C ASN A 54 -12.88 7.36 -9.46
N LYS A 55 -12.15 6.46 -8.79
CA LYS A 55 -12.68 5.27 -8.14
C LYS A 55 -12.33 5.31 -6.67
N LYS A 56 -13.35 5.17 -5.83
CA LYS A 56 -13.15 4.99 -4.39
C LYS A 56 -12.42 3.68 -4.13
N ARG A 57 -11.29 3.75 -3.43
CA ARG A 57 -10.50 2.61 -2.96
C ARG A 57 -10.59 2.51 -1.45
N LEU A 58 -10.45 1.28 -0.95
CA LEU A 58 -10.54 0.98 0.47
C LEU A 58 -9.31 0.20 0.93
N MET A 59 -8.61 0.74 1.92
CA MET A 59 -7.59 0.02 2.66
C MET A 59 -8.23 -0.52 3.93
N LEU A 60 -8.36 -1.84 4.02
CA LEU A 60 -8.96 -2.54 5.15
C LEU A 60 -7.86 -2.86 6.17
N ILE A 61 -7.96 -2.34 7.37
CA ILE A 61 -6.98 -2.52 8.43
C ILE A 61 -7.58 -3.43 9.51
N GLU A 62 -6.94 -4.56 9.74
CA GLU A 62 -7.25 -5.48 10.84
C GLU A 62 -6.15 -5.41 11.89
N CYS A 63 -6.54 -5.16 13.13
CA CYS A 63 -5.67 -5.15 14.27
C CYS A 63 -5.70 -6.54 14.94
N LYS A 64 -4.52 -7.09 15.20
CA LYS A 64 -4.35 -8.33 15.97
C LYS A 64 -3.44 -8.07 17.15
N ASN A 65 -4.05 -7.67 18.27
CA ASN A 65 -3.36 -7.48 19.54
C ASN A 65 -3.38 -8.78 20.37
N PHE A 66 -2.56 -9.76 19.98
CA PHE A 66 -2.43 -10.99 20.76
C PHE A 66 -1.42 -10.78 21.90
N SER A 67 -1.83 -11.14 23.11
CA SER A 67 -0.97 -11.02 24.29
C SER A 67 0.24 -11.97 24.25
N LYS A 68 0.09 -13.15 23.62
CA LYS A 68 1.09 -14.24 23.69
C LYS A 68 1.47 -14.91 22.37
N ARG A 69 0.70 -14.73 21.29
CA ARG A 69 0.96 -15.43 20.00
C ARG A 69 1.28 -14.47 18.86
N LYS A 70 2.02 -14.98 17.88
CA LYS A 70 2.16 -14.32 16.57
C LYS A 70 0.87 -14.49 15.77
N VAL A 71 0.67 -13.60 14.80
CA VAL A 71 -0.40 -13.72 13.81
C VAL A 71 -0.17 -14.98 12.99
N GLU A 72 -1.23 -15.77 12.83
CA GLU A 72 -1.23 -17.06 12.15
C GLU A 72 -1.72 -16.92 10.72
N LYS A 73 -1.50 -17.95 9.90
CA LYS A 73 -1.96 -17.94 8.49
C LYS A 73 -3.48 -17.80 8.37
N SER A 74 -4.24 -18.39 9.30
CA SER A 74 -5.71 -18.29 9.37
C SER A 74 -6.18 -16.83 9.50
N ASP A 75 -5.50 -16.03 10.34
CA ASP A 75 -5.80 -14.61 10.51
C ASP A 75 -5.63 -13.84 9.18
N ILE A 76 -4.56 -14.15 8.42
CA ILE A 76 -4.33 -13.55 7.09
C ILE A 76 -5.40 -13.98 6.09
N MET A 77 -5.77 -15.27 6.10
CA MET A 77 -6.77 -15.84 5.20
C MET A 77 -8.16 -15.22 5.41
N ILE A 78 -8.51 -14.87 6.65
CA ILE A 78 -9.75 -14.16 6.97
C ILE A 78 -9.75 -12.79 6.29
N LEU A 79 -8.72 -11.97 6.51
CA LEU A 79 -8.63 -10.65 5.88
C LEU A 79 -8.58 -10.75 4.35
N HIS A 80 -7.82 -11.70 3.81
CA HIS A 80 -7.77 -11.95 2.37
C HIS A 80 -9.16 -12.29 1.78
N SER A 81 -9.97 -13.07 2.50
CA SER A 81 -11.34 -13.36 2.09
C SER A 81 -12.22 -12.10 2.08
N LYS A 82 -12.09 -11.23 3.08
CA LYS A 82 -12.77 -9.92 3.12
C LYS A 82 -12.35 -9.03 1.94
N VAL A 83 -11.04 -8.95 1.66
CA VAL A 83 -10.49 -8.18 0.53
C VAL A 83 -11.04 -8.65 -0.81
N ASN A 84 -11.14 -9.98 -1.01
CA ASN A 84 -11.69 -10.53 -2.24
C ASN A 84 -13.19 -10.29 -2.40
N ASP A 85 -13.93 -10.20 -1.29
CA ASP A 85 -15.38 -9.97 -1.30
C ASP A 85 -15.74 -8.48 -1.37
N ILE A 86 -14.91 -7.59 -0.84
CA ILE A 86 -15.11 -6.13 -0.87
C ILE A 86 -14.43 -5.54 -2.10
N ASN A 87 -15.22 -4.94 -2.99
CA ASN A 87 -14.73 -4.33 -4.22
C ASN A 87 -13.67 -3.24 -3.95
N SER A 88 -12.68 -3.16 -4.84
CA SER A 88 -11.67 -2.08 -4.83
C SER A 88 -10.90 -1.95 -3.51
N SER A 89 -10.68 -3.06 -2.81
CA SER A 89 -10.02 -3.09 -1.53
C SER A 89 -8.66 -3.80 -1.53
N PHE A 90 -7.84 -3.48 -0.54
CA PHE A 90 -6.62 -4.19 -0.19
C PHE A 90 -6.46 -4.23 1.33
N GLY A 91 -5.70 -5.20 1.84
CA GLY A 91 -5.68 -5.52 3.27
C GLY A 91 -4.35 -5.19 3.94
N ILE A 92 -4.43 -4.62 5.13
CA ILE A 92 -3.32 -4.49 6.08
C ILE A 92 -3.69 -5.21 7.36
N ILE A 93 -2.76 -5.99 7.89
CA ILE A 93 -2.85 -6.55 9.23
C ILE A 93 -1.75 -5.98 10.11
N VAL A 94 -2.14 -5.49 11.29
CA VAL A 94 -1.26 -4.79 12.23
C VAL A 94 -1.22 -5.58 13.54
N THR A 95 -0.02 -5.76 14.11
CA THR A 95 0.15 -6.51 15.36
C THR A 95 1.31 -5.98 16.20
N THR A 96 1.35 -6.31 17.49
CA THR A 96 2.47 -6.01 18.39
C THR A 96 3.52 -7.14 18.43
N LYS A 97 3.19 -8.37 17.99
CA LYS A 97 4.01 -9.58 18.21
C LYS A 97 4.71 -10.12 16.95
N GLY A 98 4.29 -9.67 15.78
CA GLY A 98 4.74 -10.19 14.50
C GLY A 98 3.96 -11.42 14.02
N PHE A 99 4.53 -12.10 13.03
CA PHE A 99 3.83 -13.07 12.19
C PHE A 99 4.57 -14.41 12.18
N GLN A 100 3.85 -15.51 12.12
CA GLN A 100 4.44 -16.82 11.80
C GLN A 100 4.98 -16.82 10.37
N THR A 101 5.98 -17.68 10.09
CA THR A 101 6.59 -17.77 8.75
C THR A 101 5.56 -18.04 7.66
N GLY A 102 4.72 -19.07 7.84
CA GLY A 102 3.67 -19.39 6.88
C GLY A 102 2.56 -18.32 6.77
N ALA A 103 2.41 -17.44 7.77
CA ALA A 103 1.52 -16.29 7.69
C ALA A 103 2.12 -15.19 6.80
N LYS A 104 3.41 -14.87 6.98
CA LYS A 104 4.13 -13.91 6.13
C LYS A 104 4.17 -14.37 4.68
N GLU A 105 4.57 -15.61 4.43
CA GLU A 105 4.65 -16.17 3.08
C GLU A 105 3.30 -16.11 2.37
N TYR A 106 2.21 -16.43 3.06
CA TYR A 106 0.87 -16.30 2.52
C TYR A 106 0.49 -14.84 2.27
N ALA A 107 0.77 -13.93 3.22
CA ALA A 107 0.48 -12.51 3.08
C ALA A 107 1.22 -11.91 1.87
N ASP A 108 2.51 -12.17 1.74
CA ASP A 108 3.36 -11.74 0.63
C ASP A 108 2.84 -12.30 -0.70
N TYR A 109 2.50 -13.59 -0.73
CA TYR A 109 1.97 -14.22 -1.93
C TYR A 109 0.61 -13.65 -2.33
N PHE A 110 -0.26 -13.27 -1.39
CA PHE A 110 -1.60 -12.74 -1.68
C PHE A 110 -1.69 -11.21 -1.73
N GLY A 111 -0.62 -10.49 -1.38
CA GLY A 111 -0.59 -9.03 -1.40
C GLY A 111 -1.28 -8.39 -0.20
N ILE A 112 -1.27 -9.06 0.96
CA ILE A 112 -1.72 -8.50 2.24
C ILE A 112 -0.52 -7.89 2.95
N THR A 113 -0.59 -6.61 3.31
CA THR A 113 0.49 -5.92 4.02
C THR A 113 0.51 -6.35 5.48
N THR A 114 1.69 -6.72 5.98
CA THR A 114 1.90 -7.08 7.38
C THR A 114 2.71 -6.00 8.10
N LEU A 115 2.18 -5.42 9.17
CA LEU A 115 2.86 -4.40 9.97
C LEU A 115 3.03 -4.83 11.42
N VAL A 116 4.19 -4.52 11.99
CA VAL A 116 4.45 -4.69 13.43
C VAL A 116 4.59 -3.31 14.06
N ILE A 117 3.62 -2.91 14.88
CA ILE A 117 3.59 -1.61 15.56
C ILE A 117 3.54 -1.87 17.06
N SER A 118 4.58 -1.42 17.77
CA SER A 118 4.70 -1.60 19.21
C SER A 118 3.75 -0.68 19.99
N GLU A 119 3.33 -1.09 21.19
CA GLU A 119 2.51 -0.26 22.09
C GLU A 119 3.20 1.08 22.40
N LEU A 120 4.52 1.05 22.55
CA LEU A 120 5.33 2.23 22.86
C LEU A 120 5.31 3.26 21.73
N SER A 121 5.30 2.81 20.46
CA SER A 121 5.19 3.70 19.29
C SER A 121 3.89 4.52 19.34
N ILE A 122 2.77 3.87 19.66
CA ILE A 122 1.45 4.50 19.79
C ILE A 122 1.43 5.52 20.95
N ILE A 123 2.03 5.16 22.10
CA ILE A 123 2.07 6.01 23.29
C ILE A 123 2.95 7.25 23.06
N ILE A 124 4.10 7.09 22.41
CA ILE A 124 5.00 8.20 22.06
C ILE A 124 4.30 9.19 21.12
N GLU A 125 3.58 8.69 20.11
CA GLU A 125 2.84 9.53 19.16
C GLU A 125 1.70 10.31 19.81
N SER A 126 1.08 9.75 20.83
CA SER A 126 -0.01 10.37 21.60
C SER A 126 0.48 11.47 22.54
N SER A 127 1.78 11.49 22.91
CA SER A 127 2.25 12.23 24.08
C SER A 127 3.06 13.51 23.86
N LYS A 128 3.87 13.73 22.79
CA LYS A 128 4.47 15.08 22.53
C LYS A 128 5.27 15.22 21.23
N GLN A 129 5.42 16.48 20.83
CA GLN A 129 6.17 17.05 19.71
C GLN A 129 7.61 16.50 19.61
N THR A 130 7.95 15.86 18.48
CA THR A 130 9.23 15.94 17.71
C THR A 130 9.32 14.71 16.80
N LEU A 131 8.85 14.85 15.55
CA LEU A 131 8.72 13.78 14.55
C LEU A 131 10.03 13.39 13.83
N LYS A 132 11.18 14.00 14.19
CA LYS A 132 12.41 13.90 13.39
C LYS A 132 13.37 12.78 13.81
N VAL A 133 13.11 12.05 14.90
CA VAL A 133 14.12 11.19 15.55
C VAL A 133 13.73 9.70 15.64
N VAL A 134 12.49 9.32 15.29
CA VAL A 134 11.99 7.95 15.58
C VAL A 134 11.43 7.22 14.35
N LEU A 135 11.30 7.89 13.21
CA LEU A 135 11.04 7.19 11.96
C LEU A 135 12.41 6.78 11.40
N PRO A 136 12.73 5.48 11.21
CA PRO A 136 13.54 5.15 10.04
C PRO A 136 12.89 5.84 8.85
N ASP A 137 13.68 6.36 7.92
CA ASP A 137 13.22 6.98 6.67
C ASP A 137 12.29 6.07 5.81
N GLU A 138 11.99 4.87 6.31
CA GLU A 138 11.26 3.75 5.71
C GLU A 138 9.86 3.49 6.30
N TYR A 139 9.27 4.41 7.08
CA TYR A 139 7.82 4.31 7.29
C TYR A 139 7.11 4.56 5.96
N ASP A 140 6.82 3.45 5.27
CA ASP A 140 6.02 3.31 4.08
C ASP A 140 4.60 3.88 4.32
N LEU A 141 4.48 5.21 4.34
CA LEU A 141 3.44 5.84 3.54
C LEU A 141 3.66 5.32 2.13
N PRO A 142 2.63 4.73 1.49
CA PRO A 142 2.82 3.74 0.44
C PRO A 142 3.81 4.32 -0.57
N LYS A 143 4.99 3.68 -0.73
CA LYS A 143 5.74 3.73 -1.98
C LYS A 143 4.66 3.56 -3.03
N PRO A 144 4.19 4.64 -3.69
CA PRO A 144 2.86 4.59 -4.25
C PRO A 144 2.83 3.55 -5.35
N PHE A 145 4.01 3.27 -5.91
CA PHE A 145 4.23 2.29 -6.93
C PHE A 145 5.55 1.54 -6.77
N TYR A 146 5.60 0.39 -7.42
CA TYR A 146 6.80 -0.29 -7.87
C TYR A 146 6.93 -0.07 -9.38
N THR A 147 8.15 -0.17 -9.90
CA THR A 147 8.44 -0.18 -11.34
C THR A 147 9.40 -1.32 -11.66
N ILE A 148 9.50 -1.68 -12.93
CA ILE A 148 10.48 -2.65 -13.42
C ILE A 148 11.54 -1.90 -14.22
N MET A 149 12.82 -2.19 -13.97
CA MET A 149 13.95 -1.63 -14.70
C MET A 149 14.90 -2.75 -15.14
N TYR A 150 15.62 -2.51 -16.24
CA TYR A 150 16.60 -3.45 -16.77
C TYR A 150 17.87 -3.44 -15.92
N ILE A 151 18.45 -4.62 -15.75
CA ILE A 151 19.72 -4.83 -15.06
C ILE A 151 20.77 -5.41 -16.01
N LYS A 152 22.04 -5.09 -15.76
CA LYS A 152 23.20 -5.69 -16.44
C LYS A 152 24.24 -6.03 -15.38
N ASN A 153 24.69 -7.28 -15.36
CA ASN A 153 25.63 -7.79 -14.34
C ASN A 153 25.14 -7.55 -12.89
N GLY A 154 23.82 -7.59 -12.67
CA GLY A 154 23.21 -7.36 -11.36
C GLY A 154 22.97 -5.88 -11.01
N GLU A 155 23.46 -4.94 -11.82
CA GLU A 155 23.33 -3.49 -11.59
C GLU A 155 22.20 -2.87 -12.42
N ASN A 156 21.53 -1.85 -11.88
CA ASN A 156 20.46 -1.13 -12.56
C ASN A 156 21.03 -0.26 -13.69
N THR A 157 20.50 -0.42 -14.90
CA THR A 157 20.95 0.33 -16.09
C THR A 157 20.34 1.73 -16.21
N GLY A 158 19.36 2.08 -15.36
CA GLY A 158 18.57 3.31 -15.48
C GLY A 158 17.47 3.24 -16.54
N SER A 159 17.35 2.13 -17.26
CA SER A 159 16.34 1.94 -18.31
C SER A 159 15.08 1.28 -17.75
N TYR A 160 13.93 1.93 -17.95
CA TYR A 160 12.64 1.42 -17.49
C TYR A 160 12.08 0.39 -18.46
N LYS A 161 11.46 -0.66 -17.92
CA LYS A 161 10.52 -1.46 -18.70
C LYS A 161 9.29 -0.62 -19.00
N MET A 162 8.90 -0.56 -20.26
CA MET A 162 7.74 0.20 -20.73
C MET A 162 6.82 -0.70 -21.55
N ILE A 163 5.53 -0.38 -21.54
CA ILE A 163 4.53 -1.06 -22.37
C ILE A 163 4.07 -0.14 -23.50
N LYS A 164 3.81 -0.69 -24.69
CA LYS A 164 3.21 0.06 -25.79
C LYS A 164 1.69 0.10 -25.58
N SER A 165 1.12 1.30 -25.51
CA SER A 165 -0.33 1.53 -25.39
C SER A 165 -0.74 2.68 -26.31
N GLN A 166 -1.78 2.47 -27.13
CA GLN A 166 -2.37 3.49 -28.01
C GLN A 166 -1.31 4.39 -28.71
N GLU A 167 -0.36 3.74 -29.40
CA GLU A 167 0.76 4.33 -30.15
C GLU A 167 1.90 5.00 -29.37
N LYS A 168 1.86 5.03 -28.03
CA LYS A 168 2.96 5.57 -27.21
C LYS A 168 3.49 4.52 -26.25
N TYR A 169 4.78 4.63 -25.89
CA TYR A 169 5.34 3.87 -24.79
C TYR A 169 4.94 4.50 -23.47
N ALA A 170 4.62 3.68 -22.48
CA ALA A 170 4.18 4.12 -21.16
C ALA A 170 5.03 3.50 -20.03
N PHE A 171 5.32 4.31 -19.02
CA PHE A 171 5.90 3.84 -17.77
C PHE A 171 4.92 2.92 -17.06
N MET A 172 5.44 1.83 -16.50
CA MET A 172 4.64 0.85 -15.76
C MET A 172 4.83 1.08 -14.26
N LEU A 173 3.75 1.46 -13.59
CA LEU A 173 3.69 1.66 -12.16
C LEU A 173 2.75 0.61 -11.55
N PHE A 174 3.16 -0.05 -10.47
CA PHE A 174 2.39 -1.15 -9.87
C PHE A 174 2.10 -0.84 -8.41
N LEU A 175 0.86 -1.02 -7.93
CA LEU A 175 0.55 -0.77 -6.52
C LEU A 175 1.20 -1.80 -5.58
N SER A 176 1.60 -2.97 -6.09
CA SER A 176 2.32 -3.97 -5.30
C SER A 176 3.51 -4.59 -6.05
N LYS A 177 4.53 -5.03 -5.29
CA LYS A 177 5.66 -5.79 -5.83
C LYS A 177 5.19 -7.08 -6.51
N LYS A 178 4.14 -7.70 -6.00
CA LYS A 178 3.54 -8.92 -6.57
C LYS A 178 3.01 -8.69 -7.98
N GLU A 179 2.31 -7.59 -8.22
CA GLU A 179 1.82 -7.23 -9.55
C GLU A 179 2.99 -7.00 -10.51
N ALA A 180 4.01 -6.27 -10.06
CA ALA A 180 5.24 -6.08 -10.84
C ALA A 180 5.93 -7.42 -11.16
N SER A 181 5.97 -8.36 -10.21
CA SER A 181 6.57 -9.69 -10.42
C SER A 181 5.91 -10.49 -11.54
N LYS A 182 4.60 -10.31 -11.79
CA LYS A 182 3.91 -10.99 -12.91
C LYS A 182 4.41 -10.53 -14.27
N CYS A 183 4.90 -9.30 -14.36
CA CYS A 183 5.43 -8.70 -15.59
C CYS A 183 6.95 -8.85 -15.71
N LEU A 184 7.63 -9.47 -14.74
CA LEU A 184 9.09 -9.54 -14.69
C LEU A 184 9.62 -10.58 -15.68
N GLN A 185 10.67 -10.23 -16.42
CA GLN A 185 11.39 -11.11 -17.34
C GLN A 185 12.87 -11.22 -16.96
N LYS A 186 13.62 -12.03 -17.73
CA LYS A 186 15.08 -12.15 -17.56
C LYS A 186 15.75 -10.78 -17.73
N ASP A 187 16.78 -10.51 -16.92
CA ASP A 187 17.54 -9.26 -16.93
C ASP A 187 16.73 -8.02 -16.53
N GLU A 188 15.68 -8.22 -15.74
CA GLU A 188 14.87 -7.16 -15.14
C GLU A 188 14.80 -7.30 -13.61
N LYS A 189 14.58 -6.19 -12.91
CA LYS A 189 14.37 -6.18 -11.45
C LYS A 189 13.30 -5.16 -11.07
N ILE A 190 12.57 -5.46 -10.00
CA ILE A 190 11.54 -4.59 -9.44
C ILE A 190 12.18 -3.61 -8.47
N PHE A 191 11.86 -2.34 -8.62
CA PHE A 191 12.34 -1.26 -7.77
C PHE A 191 11.16 -0.49 -7.15
N PRO A 192 11.25 -0.11 -5.87
CA PRO A 192 10.27 0.80 -5.28
C PRO A 192 10.40 2.19 -5.91
N VAL A 193 9.27 2.85 -6.16
CA VAL A 193 9.24 4.22 -6.66
C VAL A 193 9.06 5.16 -5.48
N THR A 194 10.14 5.88 -5.12
CA THR A 194 10.07 6.95 -4.12
C THR A 194 9.37 8.18 -4.68
N LEU A 195 8.95 9.13 -3.84
CA LEU A 195 8.37 10.40 -4.30
C LEU A 195 9.33 11.19 -5.20
N ALA A 196 10.63 11.20 -4.87
CA ALA A 196 11.65 11.82 -5.71
C ALA A 196 11.74 11.15 -7.08
N HIS A 197 11.64 9.83 -7.13
CA HIS A 197 11.65 9.08 -8.38
C HIS A 197 10.35 9.25 -9.18
N LEU A 198 9.20 9.34 -8.52
CA LEU A 198 7.91 9.62 -9.15
C LEU A 198 7.91 11.00 -9.85
N LYS A 199 8.53 12.01 -9.24
CA LYS A 199 8.77 13.32 -9.86
C LYS A 199 9.60 13.22 -11.15
N ILE A 200 10.63 12.36 -11.18
CA ILE A 200 11.45 12.11 -12.37
C ILE A 200 10.62 11.43 -13.46
N ILE A 201 9.84 10.40 -13.12
CA ILE A 201 8.95 9.70 -14.06
C ILE A 201 7.96 10.68 -14.69
N CYS A 202 7.31 11.54 -13.90
CA CYS A 202 6.39 12.57 -14.40
C CYS A 202 7.08 13.52 -15.38
N ARG A 203 8.25 14.05 -15.00
CA ARG A 203 9.05 14.94 -15.87
C ARG A 203 9.45 14.26 -17.18
N TYR A 204 9.79 12.97 -17.16
CA TYR A 204 10.18 12.23 -18.36
C TYR A 204 8.97 11.87 -19.22
N SER A 205 7.83 11.55 -18.61
CA SER A 205 6.56 11.36 -19.29
C SER A 205 6.20 12.60 -20.12
N GLU A 206 6.27 13.78 -19.51
CA GLU A 206 6.03 15.07 -20.17
C GLU A 206 7.07 15.34 -21.27
N LYS A 207 8.36 15.30 -20.93
CA LYS A 207 9.46 15.65 -21.84
C LYS A 207 9.53 14.77 -23.09
N PHE A 208 9.25 13.48 -22.95
CA PHE A 208 9.41 12.49 -24.02
C PHE A 208 8.08 11.99 -24.58
N ASN A 209 6.96 12.63 -24.22
CA ASN A 209 5.61 12.27 -24.65
C ASN A 209 5.31 10.76 -24.41
N LYS A 210 5.64 10.28 -23.21
CA LYS A 210 5.40 8.90 -22.78
C LYS A 210 4.18 8.84 -21.87
N GLY A 211 3.38 7.80 -22.00
CA GLY A 211 2.27 7.56 -21.08
C GLY A 211 2.76 7.13 -19.68
N ILE A 212 1.85 7.12 -18.71
CA ILE A 212 2.05 6.42 -17.45
C ILE A 212 0.84 5.51 -17.25
N ILE A 213 1.08 4.25 -16.90
CA ILE A 213 0.04 3.27 -16.63
C ILE A 213 0.25 2.72 -15.23
N VAL A 214 -0.80 2.81 -14.42
CA VAL A 214 -0.84 2.24 -13.07
C VAL A 214 -1.62 0.94 -13.12
N PHE A 215 -0.96 -0.15 -12.75
CA PHE A 215 -1.52 -1.48 -12.58
C PHE A 215 -1.96 -1.68 -11.12
N PHE A 216 -3.15 -2.26 -10.93
CA PHE A 216 -3.71 -2.58 -9.61
C PHE A 216 -4.60 -3.83 -9.66
N GLY A 217 -4.48 -4.68 -8.63
CA GLY A 217 -5.32 -5.85 -8.39
C GLY A 217 -5.05 -7.04 -9.32
N TYR A 218 -6.04 -7.94 -9.40
CA TYR A 218 -6.05 -9.08 -10.33
C TYR A 218 -6.44 -8.69 -11.77
N ALA A 219 -6.66 -7.40 -12.05
CA ALA A 219 -7.00 -6.96 -13.39
C ALA A 219 -5.78 -7.07 -14.31
N GLU A 220 -5.98 -7.67 -15.49
CA GLU A 220 -4.96 -7.72 -16.55
C GLU A 220 -4.76 -6.35 -17.23
N GLU A 221 -5.57 -5.36 -16.86
CA GLU A 221 -5.58 -4.02 -17.44
C GLU A 221 -5.13 -2.95 -16.44
N GLY A 222 -4.15 -2.14 -16.85
CA GLY A 222 -3.72 -0.96 -16.11
C GLY A 222 -4.48 0.30 -16.55
N ILE A 223 -4.56 1.31 -15.69
CA ILE A 223 -5.19 2.60 -16.01
C ILE A 223 -4.13 3.60 -16.44
N SER A 224 -4.40 4.31 -17.55
CA SER A 224 -3.57 5.43 -17.98
C SER A 224 -3.78 6.65 -17.09
N LEU A 225 -2.67 7.26 -16.70
CA LEU A 225 -2.60 8.49 -15.91
C LEU A 225 -1.75 9.55 -16.60
N SER A 226 -2.19 10.80 -16.48
CA SER A 226 -1.34 11.96 -16.75
C SER A 226 -0.41 12.25 -15.57
N SER A 227 0.66 13.00 -15.86
CA SER A 227 1.61 13.45 -14.84
C SER A 227 0.97 14.43 -13.85
N ASN A 228 0.03 15.27 -14.30
CA ASN A 228 -0.71 16.18 -13.41
C ASN A 228 -1.56 15.41 -12.39
N GLN A 229 -2.30 14.39 -12.85
CA GLN A 229 -3.09 13.54 -11.95
C GLN A 229 -2.21 12.84 -10.91
N LEU A 230 -1.03 12.32 -11.31
CA LEU A 230 -0.10 11.74 -10.34
C LEU A 230 0.47 12.76 -9.36
N ARG A 231 0.69 14.00 -9.80
CA ARG A 231 1.20 15.06 -8.92
C ARG A 231 0.17 15.46 -7.87
N GLU A 232 -1.08 15.69 -8.27
CA GLU A 232 -2.19 16.01 -7.38
C GLU A 232 -2.44 14.92 -6.33
N LEU A 233 -2.26 13.66 -6.72
CA LEU A 233 -2.49 12.50 -5.86
C LEU A 233 -1.35 12.24 -4.86
N TYR A 234 -0.10 12.50 -5.22
CA TYR A 234 1.06 11.98 -4.47
C TYR A 234 2.19 12.97 -4.18
N ILE A 235 2.30 14.10 -4.88
CA ILE A 235 3.54 14.90 -4.91
C ILE A 235 3.43 16.24 -4.17
N ASN A 236 2.23 16.84 -4.06
CA ASN A 236 1.97 18.21 -3.57
C ASN A 236 3.11 18.85 -2.76
#